data_AF-A0A177ET10-F1
#
_entry.id   AF-A0A177ET10-F1
#
_cell.length_a   1.000
_cell.length_b   1.000
_cell.length_c   1.000
_cell.angle_alpha   90.00
_cell.angle_beta   90.00
_cell.angle_gamma   90.00
#
_symmetry.space_group_name_H-M   'P 1'
#
loop_
_entity.id
_entity.type
_entity.pdbx_description
1 polymer ?
#
loop_
_entity_poly.entity_id
_entity_poly.type
_entity_poly.pdbx_seq_one_letter_code
_entity_poly.pdbx_strand_id
1 'polypeptide(L)'
;MVPHTGVIVPDYDDLPYNEEAQTRSAWGIFDKDGQKVHLGALNHLTPETKTAAAREVVAGLSFQLDWCSSELGLPAYGRKGVEHTYIDHLPTVGLVGHDDEVSFNTQSGSQWDGFLHYGHQKTRTYYNGIKHDDDVEVQKAGLGIHHWCKQGIFGRGVLIDWARWQEQRGEPAIVPVTTYGITVDDLEQVRELAGVVFRPGDILIIRTGLVKWYCDTPEPARSEGLAGPNQLGVRAGEAARRWIWNNRFAAVAGDGLTFEEFPPPSDGSMLHNWLLPHAGIPIGELWNLEELSVACARLNKWTFALASAPLNIMGGVGSPPNAIAIL
;
A
#
# COMPACT_ATOMS: atom_id res chain seq x y z
N MET A 1 -16.04 3.69 -25.51
CA MET A 1 -15.45 3.89 -24.16
C MET A 1 -15.46 5.37 -23.87
N VAL A 2 -16.29 5.83 -22.93
CA VAL A 2 -16.31 7.25 -22.52
C VAL A 2 -15.57 7.32 -21.18
N PRO A 3 -14.42 8.03 -21.05
CA PRO A 3 -13.71 8.13 -19.79
C PRO A 3 -14.37 9.21 -18.93
N HIS A 4 -14.95 8.82 -17.80
CA HIS A 4 -15.68 9.71 -16.88
C HIS A 4 -14.79 10.62 -16.01
N THR A 5 -13.50 10.73 -16.31
CA THR A 5 -12.61 11.80 -15.83
C THR A 5 -12.28 12.83 -16.92
N GLY A 6 -12.64 12.55 -18.19
CA GLY A 6 -12.16 13.31 -19.36
C GLY A 6 -10.67 13.11 -19.68
N VAL A 7 -9.94 12.36 -18.85
CA VAL A 7 -8.51 12.10 -19.00
C VAL A 7 -8.31 10.70 -19.60
N ILE A 8 -7.65 10.65 -20.76
CA ILE A 8 -7.21 9.38 -21.36
C ILE A 8 -5.91 8.99 -20.68
N VAL A 9 -5.92 7.90 -19.92
CA VAL A 9 -4.75 7.38 -19.22
C VAL A 9 -4.05 6.37 -20.15
N PRO A 10 -2.85 6.67 -20.69
CA PRO A 10 -2.11 5.80 -21.59
C PRO A 10 -1.68 4.50 -20.90
N ASP A 11 -1.41 3.46 -21.69
CA ASP A 11 -0.73 2.26 -21.19
C ASP A 11 0.74 2.54 -20.88
N TYR A 12 1.38 1.62 -20.17
CA TYR A 12 2.74 1.80 -19.66
C TYR A 12 3.73 2.17 -20.78
N ASP A 13 3.65 1.52 -21.95
CA ASP A 13 4.55 1.81 -23.08
C ASP A 13 4.31 3.16 -23.76
N ASP A 14 3.14 3.75 -23.53
CA ASP A 14 2.76 5.04 -24.09
C ASP A 14 2.97 6.18 -23.08
N LEU A 15 3.43 5.85 -21.86
CA LEU A 15 3.84 6.84 -20.87
C LEU A 15 5.04 7.65 -21.39
N PRO A 16 5.04 8.99 -21.16
CA PRO A 16 6.20 9.83 -21.42
C PRO A 16 7.46 9.26 -20.78
N TYR A 17 8.55 9.24 -21.54
CA TYR A 17 9.85 8.80 -21.05
C TYR A 17 10.59 9.99 -20.41
N ASN A 18 11.03 9.83 -19.17
CA ASN A 18 11.87 10.79 -18.47
C ASN A 18 13.34 10.41 -18.69
N GLU A 19 14.03 11.17 -19.53
CA GLU A 19 15.43 10.91 -19.90
C GLU A 19 16.40 10.98 -18.71
N GLU A 20 16.20 11.91 -17.78
CA GLU A 20 17.07 12.07 -16.60
C GLU A 20 16.95 10.86 -15.67
N ALA A 21 15.71 10.45 -15.42
CA ALA A 21 15.39 9.29 -14.59
C ALA A 21 15.59 7.95 -15.30
N GLN A 22 15.70 7.95 -16.64
CA GLN A 22 15.75 6.75 -17.50
C GLN A 22 14.58 5.80 -17.25
N THR A 23 13.38 6.35 -17.12
CA THR A 23 12.16 5.57 -16.87
C THR A 23 10.94 6.28 -17.39
N ARG A 24 9.83 5.54 -17.51
CA ARG A 24 8.54 6.09 -17.89
C ARG A 24 7.84 6.73 -16.70
N SER A 25 7.16 7.86 -16.94
CA SER A 25 6.58 8.67 -15.87
C SER A 25 5.13 9.04 -16.16
N ALA A 26 4.27 8.94 -15.15
CA ALA A 26 2.88 9.36 -15.20
C ALA A 26 2.68 10.86 -14.88
N TRP A 27 3.76 11.63 -14.87
CA TRP A 27 3.72 13.05 -14.51
C TRP A 27 2.83 13.82 -15.46
N GLY A 28 1.95 14.64 -14.89
CA GLY A 28 1.03 15.49 -15.64
C GLY A 28 -0.15 14.76 -16.29
N ILE A 29 -0.25 13.43 -16.22
CA ILE A 29 -1.35 12.68 -16.85
C ILE A 29 -2.70 13.07 -16.26
N PHE A 30 -2.75 13.23 -14.94
CA PHE A 30 -3.99 13.58 -14.24
C PHE A 30 -4.20 15.08 -14.08
N ASP A 31 -3.29 15.91 -14.60
CA ASP A 31 -3.42 17.36 -14.50
C ASP A 31 -4.65 17.82 -15.28
N LYS A 32 -5.38 18.79 -14.72
CA LYS A 32 -6.65 19.26 -15.28
C LYS A 32 -6.65 20.77 -15.37
N ASP A 33 -7.03 21.32 -16.52
CA ASP A 33 -7.14 22.75 -16.76
C ASP A 33 -5.86 23.53 -16.39
N GLY A 34 -4.69 22.91 -16.60
CA GLY A 34 -3.37 23.47 -16.27
C GLY A 34 -3.00 23.42 -14.78
N GLN A 35 -3.83 22.80 -13.93
CA GLN A 35 -3.55 22.62 -12.50
C GLN A 35 -3.02 21.22 -12.21
N LYS A 36 -1.95 21.17 -11.40
CA LYS A 36 -1.37 19.91 -10.93
C LYS A 36 -2.37 19.17 -10.04
N VAL A 37 -2.61 17.89 -10.35
CA VAL A 37 -3.45 17.03 -9.50
C VAL A 37 -2.58 16.10 -8.67
N HIS A 38 -2.59 16.31 -7.36
CA HIS A 38 -1.70 15.60 -6.42
C HIS A 38 -2.33 14.34 -5.79
N LEU A 39 -3.24 13.69 -6.52
CA LEU A 39 -3.88 12.44 -6.12
C LEU A 39 -3.25 11.21 -6.80
N GLY A 40 -2.46 11.42 -7.85
CA GLY A 40 -1.86 10.31 -8.61
C GLY A 40 -2.91 9.31 -9.09
N ALA A 41 -2.64 8.02 -8.91
CA ALA A 41 -3.54 6.93 -9.27
C ALA A 41 -4.84 6.89 -8.45
N LEU A 42 -4.93 7.59 -7.31
CA LEU A 42 -6.19 7.73 -6.57
C LEU A 42 -7.26 8.48 -7.39
N ASN A 43 -6.90 9.15 -8.49
CA ASN A 43 -7.87 9.67 -9.46
C ASN A 43 -8.72 8.57 -10.14
N HIS A 44 -8.31 7.31 -10.07
CA HIS A 44 -9.13 6.18 -10.51
C HIS A 44 -10.30 5.86 -9.55
N LEU A 45 -10.34 6.46 -8.35
CA LEU A 45 -11.46 6.38 -7.41
C LEU A 45 -12.56 7.40 -7.77
N THR A 46 -13.19 7.22 -8.92
CA THR A 46 -14.29 8.05 -9.41
C THR A 46 -15.61 7.76 -8.66
N PRO A 47 -16.64 8.62 -8.78
CA PRO A 47 -17.98 8.31 -8.25
C PRO A 47 -18.53 6.96 -8.71
N GLU A 48 -18.26 6.57 -9.95
CA GLU A 48 -18.70 5.30 -10.54
C GLU A 48 -17.96 4.12 -9.91
N THR A 49 -16.63 4.20 -9.77
CA THR A 49 -15.85 3.10 -9.16
C THR A 49 -16.14 2.98 -7.66
N LYS A 50 -16.35 4.10 -6.96
CA LYS A 50 -16.85 4.14 -5.56
C LYS A 50 -18.22 3.47 -5.43
N THR A 51 -19.16 3.80 -6.31
CA THR A 51 -20.50 3.18 -6.30
C THR A 51 -20.43 1.68 -6.62
N ALA A 52 -19.57 1.28 -7.55
CA ALA A 52 -19.34 -0.13 -7.87
C ALA A 52 -18.73 -0.89 -6.69
N ALA A 53 -17.77 -0.28 -5.97
CA ALA A 53 -17.18 -0.85 -4.77
C ALA A 53 -18.22 -1.06 -3.66
N ALA A 54 -19.12 -0.10 -3.43
CA ALA A 54 -20.20 -0.24 -2.44
C ALA A 54 -21.10 -1.46 -2.70
N ARG A 55 -21.24 -1.90 -3.96
CA ARG A 55 -22.02 -3.10 -4.33
C ARG A 55 -21.29 -4.41 -4.02
N GLU A 56 -20.02 -4.37 -3.65
CA GLU A 56 -19.30 -5.57 -3.20
C GLU A 56 -19.75 -6.02 -1.80
N VAL A 57 -20.36 -5.13 -1.01
CA VAL A 57 -20.90 -5.44 0.32
C VAL A 57 -22.17 -6.28 0.18
N VAL A 58 -22.04 -7.58 0.42
CA VAL A 58 -23.13 -8.55 0.31
C VAL A 58 -23.26 -9.38 1.60
N ALA A 59 -22.12 -9.77 2.19
CA ALA A 59 -22.11 -10.59 3.41
C ALA A 59 -22.26 -9.74 4.69
N GLY A 60 -21.94 -8.44 4.63
CA GLY A 60 -21.96 -7.53 5.78
C GLY A 60 -20.86 -7.83 6.80
N LEU A 61 -19.78 -8.49 6.38
CA LEU A 61 -18.66 -8.82 7.26
C LEU A 61 -17.55 -7.79 7.10
N SER A 62 -17.12 -7.17 8.21
CA SER A 62 -16.07 -6.15 8.23
C SER A 62 -14.80 -6.66 8.90
N PHE A 63 -13.64 -6.32 8.35
CA PHE A 63 -12.32 -6.70 8.86
C PHE A 63 -11.41 -5.48 8.94
N GLN A 64 -10.88 -5.18 10.13
CA GLN A 64 -9.83 -4.18 10.31
C GLN A 64 -8.53 -4.75 9.73
N LEU A 65 -7.89 -4.00 8.85
CA LEU A 65 -6.65 -4.42 8.18
C LEU A 65 -5.40 -3.79 8.78
N ASP A 66 -5.57 -2.86 9.72
CA ASP A 66 -4.47 -2.40 10.57
C ASP A 66 -4.06 -3.54 11.50
N TRP A 67 -2.82 -3.97 11.36
CA TRP A 67 -2.14 -4.77 12.35
C TRP A 67 -1.91 -3.92 13.59
N CYS A 68 -2.27 -4.48 14.75
CA CYS A 68 -2.19 -3.76 16.02
C CYS A 68 -0.77 -3.23 16.23
N SER A 69 -0.64 -1.91 16.36
CA SER A 69 0.65 -1.24 16.31
C SER A 69 1.58 -1.57 17.49
N SER A 70 1.04 -2.16 18.56
CA SER A 70 1.80 -2.69 19.69
C SER A 70 2.24 -4.14 19.54
N GLU A 71 1.77 -4.87 18.51
CA GLU A 71 2.14 -6.28 18.29
C GLU A 71 3.49 -6.42 17.58
N LEU A 72 3.88 -5.44 16.77
CA LEU A 72 5.21 -5.42 16.18
C LEU A 72 6.23 -4.96 17.23
N GLY A 73 6.90 -5.93 17.86
CA GLY A 73 7.79 -5.67 19.00
C GLY A 73 8.89 -4.65 18.71
N LEU A 74 9.58 -4.76 17.58
CA LEU A 74 10.58 -3.81 17.11
C LEU A 74 10.27 -3.43 15.65
N PRO A 75 9.95 -2.16 15.37
CA PRO A 75 9.77 -1.69 14.01
C PRO A 75 11.03 -1.88 13.16
N ALA A 76 10.83 -2.20 11.89
CA ALA A 76 11.92 -2.34 10.94
C ALA A 76 12.72 -1.03 10.79
N TYR A 77 13.97 -1.16 10.32
CA TYR A 77 14.86 -0.03 10.00
C TYR A 77 15.17 0.90 11.19
N GLY A 78 15.06 0.42 12.43
CA GLY A 78 15.35 1.21 13.62
C GLY A 78 14.37 2.37 13.85
N ARG A 79 13.15 2.27 13.30
CA ARG A 79 12.11 3.30 13.46
C ARG A 79 11.59 3.32 14.90
N LYS A 80 11.13 4.49 15.33
CA LYS A 80 10.49 4.67 16.64
C LYS A 80 9.20 3.83 16.72
N GLY A 81 9.13 2.92 17.70
CA GLY A 81 7.92 2.14 18.00
C GLY A 81 6.78 2.98 18.56
N VAL A 82 5.68 2.32 18.89
CA VAL A 82 4.52 2.98 19.51
C VAL A 82 4.77 3.18 21.00
N GLU A 83 4.72 4.44 21.41
CA GLU A 83 4.61 4.84 22.82
C GLU A 83 3.16 5.24 23.08
N HIS A 84 2.58 4.70 24.14
CA HIS A 84 1.21 4.98 24.58
C HIS A 84 1.22 5.36 26.06
N THR A 85 0.79 6.59 26.35
CA THR A 85 0.72 7.15 27.71
C THR A 85 -0.74 7.39 28.08
N TYR A 86 -1.19 6.78 29.16
CA TYR A 86 -2.53 7.03 29.72
C TYR A 86 -2.50 8.25 30.64
N ILE A 87 -3.54 9.08 30.55
CA ILE A 87 -3.75 10.25 31.40
C ILE A 87 -5.01 10.01 32.23
N ASP A 88 -4.85 9.85 33.55
CA ASP A 88 -5.97 9.83 34.50
C ASP A 88 -6.32 11.26 34.92
N HIS A 89 -7.58 11.64 34.73
CA HIS A 89 -8.09 12.98 35.05
C HIS A 89 -8.51 13.14 36.51
N LEU A 90 -8.62 12.05 37.28
CA LEU A 90 -9.03 12.12 38.68
C LEU A 90 -8.03 12.93 39.55
N PRO A 91 -6.70 12.76 39.42
CA PRO A 91 -5.74 13.52 40.21
C PRO A 91 -5.56 14.97 39.76
N THR A 92 -5.82 15.29 38.48
CA THR A 92 -5.50 16.59 37.88
C THR A 92 -6.70 17.54 37.84
N VAL A 93 -7.89 17.03 37.52
CA VAL A 93 -9.12 17.84 37.38
C VAL A 93 -10.29 17.31 38.19
N GLY A 94 -10.13 16.20 38.93
CA GLY A 94 -11.14 15.66 39.85
C GLY A 94 -12.31 14.95 39.16
N LEU A 95 -12.18 14.60 37.88
CA LEU A 95 -13.20 13.91 37.09
C LEU A 95 -12.77 12.47 36.83
N VAL A 96 -13.73 11.54 36.88
CA VAL A 96 -13.50 10.15 36.49
C VAL A 96 -13.51 10.08 34.96
N GLY A 97 -12.33 10.05 34.36
CA GLY A 97 -12.13 9.98 32.91
C GLY A 97 -10.65 9.75 32.58
N HIS A 98 -10.40 9.24 31.38
CA HIS A 98 -9.05 9.04 30.88
C HIS A 98 -8.95 9.62 29.48
N ASP A 99 -7.80 10.24 29.19
CA ASP A 99 -7.31 10.47 27.83
C ASP A 99 -6.04 9.64 27.62
N ASP A 100 -5.53 9.63 26.40
CA ASP A 100 -4.25 9.03 26.06
C ASP A 100 -3.43 9.90 25.09
N GLU A 101 -2.12 9.68 25.10
CA GLU A 101 -1.18 10.21 24.12
C GLU A 101 -0.49 9.04 23.41
N VAL A 102 -0.44 9.11 22.07
CA VAL A 102 0.24 8.10 21.24
C VAL A 102 1.31 8.78 20.40
N SER A 103 2.54 8.26 20.47
CA SER A 103 3.68 8.75 19.70
C SER A 103 4.37 7.61 18.96
N PHE A 104 4.53 7.74 17.64
CA PHE A 104 5.13 6.71 16.80
C PHE A 104 5.65 7.32 15.50
N ASN A 105 6.54 6.58 14.82
CA ASN A 105 6.87 6.87 13.43
C ASN A 105 5.79 6.27 12.53
N THR A 106 5.25 7.05 11.58
CA THR A 106 4.13 6.64 10.71
C THR A 106 4.40 5.42 9.83
N GLN A 107 5.64 4.98 9.75
CA GLN A 107 6.11 3.81 8.99
C GLN A 107 6.49 2.62 9.91
N SER A 108 6.08 2.64 11.19
CA SER A 108 6.48 1.62 12.17
C SER A 108 5.55 0.42 12.28
N GLY A 109 4.46 0.37 11.52
CA GLY A 109 3.47 -0.72 11.57
C GLY A 109 2.67 -0.74 10.27
N SER A 110 1.40 -1.14 10.29
CA SER A 110 0.56 -0.98 9.10
C SER A 110 0.56 0.48 8.65
N GLN A 111 0.78 0.70 7.35
CA GLN A 111 0.96 2.05 6.82
C GLN A 111 0.39 2.22 5.42
N TRP A 112 0.23 3.49 5.05
CA TRP A 112 0.27 4.04 3.71
C TRP A 112 1.51 4.90 3.55
N ASP A 113 2.19 4.72 2.42
CA ASP A 113 3.29 5.57 1.97
C ASP A 113 2.79 6.62 0.98
N GLY A 114 2.97 7.89 1.36
CA GLY A 114 2.67 9.05 0.55
C GLY A 114 3.73 9.31 -0.53
N PHE A 115 3.42 10.20 -1.47
CA PHE A 115 4.34 10.52 -2.58
C PHE A 115 5.62 11.24 -2.16
N LEU A 116 5.73 11.65 -0.89
CA LEU A 116 6.96 12.19 -0.27
C LEU A 116 7.75 11.16 0.54
N HIS A 117 7.19 9.96 0.77
CA HIS A 117 7.83 8.91 1.56
C HIS A 117 9.16 8.47 0.92
N TYR A 118 9.12 8.20 -0.39
CA TYR A 118 10.27 7.72 -1.15
C TYR A 118 10.38 8.47 -2.48
N GLY A 119 11.52 9.15 -2.68
CA GLY A 119 11.83 9.83 -3.93
C GLY A 119 12.59 8.92 -4.91
N HIS A 120 12.63 9.32 -6.17
CA HIS A 120 13.49 8.68 -7.15
C HIS A 120 14.95 8.97 -6.81
N GLN A 121 15.71 7.94 -6.45
CA GLN A 121 17.04 8.10 -5.84
C GLN A 121 18.04 8.80 -6.76
N LYS A 122 18.02 8.48 -8.07
CA LYS A 122 18.97 9.03 -9.05
C LYS A 122 18.77 10.52 -9.32
N THR A 123 17.52 10.96 -9.46
CA THR A 123 17.18 12.35 -9.81
C THR A 123 16.80 13.20 -8.60
N ARG A 124 16.67 12.60 -7.41
CA ARG A 124 16.23 13.26 -6.18
C ARG A 124 14.89 13.97 -6.34
N THR A 125 13.95 13.33 -7.07
CA THR A 125 12.62 13.89 -7.38
C THR A 125 11.50 13.03 -6.82
N TYR A 126 10.40 13.67 -6.43
CA TYR A 126 9.13 13.06 -6.06
C TYR A 126 8.13 13.12 -7.21
N TYR A 127 6.90 12.67 -6.94
CA TYR A 127 5.80 12.71 -7.91
C TYR A 127 5.60 14.09 -8.54
N ASN A 128 5.30 14.13 -9.84
CA ASN A 128 5.18 15.34 -10.65
C ASN A 128 6.44 16.23 -10.69
N GLY A 129 7.62 15.63 -10.51
CA GLY A 129 8.93 16.25 -10.72
C GLY A 129 9.37 17.23 -9.64
N ILE A 130 8.74 17.19 -8.46
CA ILE A 130 9.13 18.02 -7.34
C ILE A 130 10.52 17.58 -6.85
N LYS A 131 11.52 18.46 -6.89
CA LYS A 131 12.87 18.13 -6.44
C LYS A 131 12.97 18.18 -4.92
N HIS A 132 13.83 17.34 -4.36
CA HIS A 132 14.12 17.32 -2.93
C HIS A 132 14.75 18.64 -2.45
N ASP A 133 15.60 19.25 -3.28
CA ASP A 133 16.39 20.43 -2.91
C ASP A 133 15.66 21.77 -3.13
N ASP A 134 14.43 21.75 -3.69
CA ASP A 134 13.65 22.96 -4.02
C ASP A 134 12.92 23.57 -2.78
N ASP A 135 13.49 23.42 -1.57
CA ASP A 135 12.81 23.73 -0.30
C ASP A 135 11.40 23.14 -0.29
N VAL A 136 11.32 21.81 -0.21
CA VAL A 136 10.07 21.10 0.08
C VAL A 136 9.65 21.44 1.52
N GLU A 137 9.30 22.71 1.77
CA GLU A 137 8.25 23.00 2.73
C GLU A 137 7.09 22.15 2.25
N VAL A 138 6.90 21.03 2.90
CA VAL A 138 5.97 19.95 2.60
C VAL A 138 4.55 20.47 2.27
N GLN A 139 4.25 21.69 2.71
CA GLN A 139 3.05 22.47 2.41
C GLN A 139 2.92 22.93 0.94
N LYS A 140 4.01 23.28 0.24
CA LYS A 140 3.98 23.86 -1.12
C LYS A 140 3.99 22.82 -2.24
N ALA A 141 4.53 21.62 -2.00
CA ALA A 141 4.62 20.58 -3.01
C ALA A 141 3.27 19.94 -3.37
N GLY A 142 2.26 20.07 -2.50
CA GLY A 142 0.95 19.47 -2.68
C GLY A 142 0.91 17.95 -2.53
N LEU A 143 2.01 17.31 -2.10
CA LEU A 143 2.15 15.84 -2.09
C LEU A 143 1.84 15.17 -0.73
N GLY A 144 1.43 15.95 0.28
CA GLY A 144 1.12 15.41 1.60
C GLY A 144 -0.20 14.63 1.64
N ILE A 145 -0.28 13.60 2.49
CA ILE A 145 -1.41 12.66 2.56
C ILE A 145 -2.76 13.31 2.89
N HIS A 146 -2.78 14.44 3.60
CA HIS A 146 -4.00 15.24 3.83
C HIS A 146 -4.78 15.60 2.55
N HIS A 147 -4.12 15.65 1.38
CA HIS A 147 -4.82 15.82 0.10
C HIS A 147 -5.70 14.62 -0.25
N TRP A 148 -5.29 13.41 0.12
CA TRP A 148 -6.06 12.18 -0.09
C TRP A 148 -7.29 12.17 0.83
N CYS A 149 -7.16 12.65 2.07
CA CYS A 149 -8.25 12.74 3.05
C CYS A 149 -9.44 13.59 2.53
N LYS A 150 -9.22 14.55 1.62
CA LYS A 150 -10.29 15.39 1.04
C LYS A 150 -11.32 14.60 0.23
N GLN A 151 -10.91 13.48 -0.37
CA GLN A 151 -11.83 12.59 -1.11
C GLN A 151 -12.04 11.23 -0.45
N GLY A 152 -11.25 10.93 0.60
CA GLY A 152 -11.15 9.63 1.23
C GLY A 152 -10.58 8.56 0.30
N ILE A 153 -10.19 7.43 0.88
CA ILE A 153 -9.85 6.23 0.11
C ILE A 153 -11.02 5.28 0.26
N PHE A 154 -11.90 5.28 -0.73
CA PHE A 154 -13.00 4.31 -0.83
C PHE A 154 -12.99 3.73 -2.24
N GLY A 155 -12.93 2.41 -2.34
CA GLY A 155 -12.75 1.71 -3.60
C GLY A 155 -12.95 0.21 -3.46
N ARG A 156 -12.76 -0.51 -4.55
CA ARG A 156 -12.86 -1.97 -4.54
C ARG A 156 -11.49 -2.55 -4.19
N GLY A 157 -11.40 -3.24 -3.07
CA GLY A 157 -10.21 -4.03 -2.72
C GLY A 157 -10.24 -5.37 -3.45
N VAL A 158 -9.06 -5.82 -3.88
CA VAL A 158 -8.87 -7.13 -4.52
C VAL A 158 -7.73 -7.86 -3.83
N LEU A 159 -8.04 -8.98 -3.19
CA LEU A 159 -7.05 -9.80 -2.50
C LEU A 159 -6.50 -10.89 -3.42
N ILE A 160 -5.20 -10.83 -3.70
CA ILE A 160 -4.42 -11.91 -4.30
C ILE A 160 -3.70 -12.64 -3.16
N ASP A 161 -4.24 -13.78 -2.74
CA ASP A 161 -3.73 -14.57 -1.62
C ASP A 161 -2.65 -15.56 -2.08
N TRP A 162 -1.46 -15.01 -2.37
CA TRP A 162 -0.33 -15.79 -2.85
C TRP A 162 0.15 -16.81 -1.83
N ALA A 163 0.20 -16.44 -0.54
CA ALA A 163 0.59 -17.35 0.53
C ALA A 163 -0.30 -18.59 0.61
N ARG A 164 -1.63 -18.42 0.56
CA ARG A 164 -2.56 -19.57 0.53
C ARG A 164 -2.36 -20.42 -0.72
N TRP A 165 -2.18 -19.79 -1.88
CA TRP A 165 -1.93 -20.53 -3.13
C TRP A 165 -0.65 -21.37 -3.02
N GLN A 166 0.42 -20.81 -2.46
CA GLN A 166 1.68 -21.50 -2.22
C GLN A 166 1.49 -22.72 -1.30
N GLU A 167 0.79 -22.55 -0.17
CA GLU A 167 0.49 -23.62 0.78
C GLU A 167 -0.26 -24.79 0.13
N GLN A 168 -1.18 -24.49 -0.80
CA GLN A 168 -2.01 -25.50 -1.49
C GLN A 168 -1.24 -26.34 -2.53
N ARG A 169 -0.07 -25.87 -2.99
CA ARG A 169 0.75 -26.61 -3.96
C ARG A 169 1.50 -27.80 -3.33
N GLY A 170 1.62 -27.85 -2.00
CA GLY A 170 2.36 -28.89 -1.30
C GLY A 170 3.88 -28.84 -1.50
N GLU A 171 4.39 -27.71 -2.02
CA GLU A 171 5.82 -27.42 -2.13
C GLU A 171 6.35 -26.89 -0.78
N PRO A 172 7.66 -26.97 -0.49
CA PRO A 172 8.23 -26.38 0.72
C PRO A 172 7.84 -24.91 0.88
N ALA A 173 7.33 -24.54 2.06
CA ALA A 173 6.92 -23.19 2.37
C ALA A 173 8.08 -22.20 2.15
N ILE A 174 7.82 -21.13 1.42
CA ILE A 174 8.77 -20.03 1.28
C ILE A 174 8.57 -19.11 2.48
N VAL A 175 9.61 -18.96 3.29
CA VAL A 175 9.55 -18.17 4.52
C VAL A 175 9.53 -16.68 4.17
N PRO A 176 8.57 -15.87 4.66
CA PRO A 176 8.43 -14.46 4.28
C PRO A 176 9.65 -13.56 4.58
N VAL A 177 10.51 -13.97 5.52
CA VAL A 177 11.78 -13.31 5.87
C VAL A 177 12.98 -13.83 5.05
N THR A 178 12.73 -14.33 3.84
CA THR A 178 13.74 -14.68 2.84
C THR A 178 13.53 -13.86 1.59
N THR A 179 14.60 -13.60 0.82
CA THR A 179 14.48 -12.85 -0.43
C THR A 179 13.83 -13.73 -1.49
N TYR A 180 12.59 -13.41 -1.83
CA TYR A 180 11.85 -14.08 -2.89
C TYR A 180 10.90 -13.11 -3.59
N GLY A 181 10.92 -13.15 -4.92
CA GLY A 181 10.12 -12.27 -5.77
C GLY A 181 8.97 -13.01 -6.40
N ILE A 182 7.77 -12.66 -5.99
CA ILE A 182 6.52 -13.12 -6.61
C ILE A 182 6.44 -12.47 -7.99
N THR A 183 6.48 -13.30 -9.04
CA THR A 183 6.43 -12.80 -10.42
C THR A 183 5.02 -12.39 -10.82
N VAL A 184 4.89 -11.60 -11.88
CA VAL A 184 3.56 -11.26 -12.45
C VAL A 184 2.82 -12.54 -12.86
N ASP A 185 3.52 -13.54 -13.39
CA ASP A 185 2.92 -14.81 -13.78
C ASP A 185 2.39 -15.60 -12.57
N ASP A 186 3.06 -15.53 -11.41
CA ASP A 186 2.55 -16.09 -10.17
C ASP A 186 1.25 -15.38 -9.74
N LEU A 187 1.24 -14.04 -9.75
CA LEU A 187 0.07 -13.24 -9.37
C LEU A 187 -1.12 -13.48 -10.31
N GLU A 188 -0.87 -13.59 -11.61
CA GLU A 188 -1.90 -13.90 -12.60
C GLU A 188 -2.47 -15.31 -12.42
N GLN A 189 -1.65 -16.32 -12.11
CA GLN A 189 -2.15 -17.66 -11.78
C GLN A 189 -3.08 -17.63 -10.57
N VAL A 190 -2.71 -16.90 -9.50
CA VAL A 190 -3.57 -16.76 -8.32
C VAL A 190 -4.87 -16.03 -8.67
N ARG A 191 -4.79 -14.96 -9.45
CA ARG A 191 -5.96 -14.20 -9.93
C ARG A 191 -6.93 -15.09 -10.71
N GLU A 192 -6.41 -15.89 -11.64
CA GLU A 192 -7.20 -16.78 -12.48
C GLU A 192 -7.91 -17.87 -11.67
N LEU A 193 -7.18 -18.51 -10.74
CA LEU A 193 -7.75 -19.51 -9.83
C LEU A 193 -8.82 -18.91 -8.89
N ALA A 194 -8.63 -17.65 -8.48
CA ALA A 194 -9.59 -16.89 -7.69
C ALA A 194 -10.80 -16.39 -8.51
N GLY A 195 -10.79 -16.55 -9.84
CA GLY A 195 -11.85 -16.07 -10.74
C GLY A 195 -11.98 -14.53 -10.75
N VAL A 196 -10.91 -13.82 -10.42
CA VAL A 196 -10.91 -12.37 -10.26
C VAL A 196 -10.69 -11.68 -11.62
N VAL A 197 -11.51 -10.67 -11.90
CA VAL A 197 -11.30 -9.74 -13.01
C VAL A 197 -10.99 -8.37 -12.41
N PHE A 198 -9.80 -7.84 -12.71
CA PHE A 198 -9.42 -6.49 -12.31
C PHE A 198 -10.24 -5.44 -13.05
N ARG A 199 -10.44 -4.31 -12.39
CA ARG A 199 -11.16 -3.15 -12.89
C ARG A 199 -10.36 -1.89 -12.56
N PRO A 200 -10.42 -0.84 -13.41
CA PRO A 200 -9.84 0.44 -13.07
C PRO A 200 -10.35 0.96 -11.73
N GLY A 201 -9.43 1.46 -10.89
CA GLY A 201 -9.72 1.94 -9.54
C GLY A 201 -9.67 0.86 -8.46
N ASP A 202 -9.38 -0.39 -8.81
CA ASP A 202 -9.12 -1.44 -7.82
C ASP A 202 -7.90 -1.07 -6.95
N ILE A 203 -7.96 -1.46 -5.67
CA ILE A 203 -6.84 -1.41 -4.75
C ILE A 203 -6.32 -2.85 -4.65
N LEU A 204 -5.14 -3.08 -5.23
CA LEU A 204 -4.52 -4.41 -5.28
C LEU A 204 -3.89 -4.73 -3.93
N ILE A 205 -4.27 -5.85 -3.32
CA ILE A 205 -3.76 -6.29 -2.03
C ILE A 205 -3.14 -7.68 -2.20
N ILE A 206 -1.86 -7.82 -1.86
CA ILE A 206 -1.13 -9.09 -1.99
C ILE A 206 -0.83 -9.62 -0.59
N ARG A 207 -1.30 -10.83 -0.29
CA ARG A 207 -0.96 -11.54 0.95
C ARG A 207 0.22 -12.47 0.71
N THR A 208 1.33 -12.15 1.34
CA THR A 208 2.62 -12.87 1.32
C THR A 208 2.80 -13.81 2.52
N GLY A 209 2.02 -13.61 3.59
CA GLY A 209 2.02 -14.45 4.78
C GLY A 209 2.96 -13.98 5.90
N LEU A 210 3.53 -12.77 5.81
CA LEU A 210 4.46 -12.27 6.83
C LEU A 210 3.81 -12.15 8.21
N VAL A 211 2.60 -11.57 8.28
CA VAL A 211 1.89 -11.38 9.56
C VAL A 211 1.60 -12.74 10.21
N LYS A 212 1.15 -13.72 9.42
CA LYS A 212 0.99 -15.11 9.86
C LYS A 212 2.28 -15.68 10.44
N TRP A 213 3.37 -15.61 9.66
CA TRP A 213 4.67 -16.13 10.07
C TRP A 213 5.14 -15.46 11.36
N TYR A 214 4.96 -14.16 11.49
CA TYR A 214 5.32 -13.40 12.69
C TYR A 214 4.58 -13.93 13.91
N CYS A 215 3.25 -14.05 13.84
CA CYS A 215 2.43 -14.51 14.95
C CYS A 215 2.75 -15.96 15.35
N ASP A 216 3.02 -16.84 14.38
CA ASP A 216 3.24 -18.27 14.60
C ASP A 216 4.69 -18.62 15.02
N THR A 217 5.66 -17.75 14.76
CA THR A 217 7.09 -18.04 15.01
C THR A 217 7.52 -17.56 16.40
N PRO A 218 8.05 -18.41 17.30
CA PRO A 218 8.53 -17.98 18.61
C PRO A 218 9.90 -17.29 18.56
N GLU A 219 10.26 -16.58 19.64
CA GLU A 219 11.63 -16.10 19.85
C GLU A 219 12.61 -17.26 20.11
N PRO A 220 13.90 -17.16 19.71
CA PRO A 220 14.55 -16.03 19.03
C PRO A 220 14.38 -16.04 17.50
N ALA A 221 13.78 -17.08 16.92
CA ALA A 221 13.72 -17.25 15.46
C ALA A 221 12.99 -16.08 14.75
N ARG A 222 12.00 -15.49 15.43
CA ARG A 222 11.27 -14.31 14.94
C ARG A 222 12.20 -13.09 14.80
N SER A 223 12.89 -12.70 15.87
CA SER A 223 13.80 -11.56 15.86
C SER A 223 15.02 -11.80 14.95
N GLU A 224 15.55 -13.01 14.91
CA GLU A 224 16.63 -13.39 13.99
C GLU A 224 16.21 -13.28 12.51
N GLY A 225 14.99 -13.74 12.18
CA GLY A 225 14.44 -13.61 10.84
C GLY A 225 14.26 -12.16 10.38
N LEU A 226 13.85 -11.28 11.28
CA LEU A 226 13.62 -9.85 10.98
C LEU A 226 14.87 -8.98 11.11
N ALA A 227 15.98 -9.51 11.63
CA ALA A 227 17.23 -8.75 11.76
C ALA A 227 17.87 -8.44 10.40
N GLY A 228 17.62 -9.28 9.40
CA GLY A 228 18.14 -9.12 8.05
C GLY A 228 17.25 -8.25 7.14
N PRO A 229 17.80 -7.80 6.01
CA PRO A 229 17.02 -7.04 5.02
C PRO A 229 16.08 -7.93 4.20
N ASN A 230 16.15 -9.25 4.33
CA ASN A 230 15.52 -10.17 3.39
C ASN A 230 13.99 -10.16 3.52
N GLN A 231 13.32 -9.75 2.45
CA GLN A 231 11.87 -9.70 2.35
C GLN A 231 11.40 -10.45 1.11
N LEU A 232 10.35 -11.23 1.30
CA LEU A 232 9.52 -11.75 0.22
C LEU A 232 8.52 -10.66 -0.19
N GLY A 233 8.37 -10.43 -1.50
CA GLY A 233 7.38 -9.48 -2.01
C GLY A 233 7.22 -9.58 -3.51
N VAL A 234 6.60 -8.59 -4.14
CA VAL A 234 6.48 -8.55 -5.62
C VAL A 234 7.86 -8.42 -6.25
N ARG A 235 8.16 -9.25 -7.26
CA ARG A 235 9.37 -9.15 -8.08
C ARG A 235 9.40 -7.78 -8.76
N ALA A 236 10.36 -6.95 -8.37
CA ALA A 236 10.53 -5.65 -8.97
C ALA A 236 11.04 -5.79 -10.42
N GLY A 237 10.62 -4.86 -11.28
CA GLY A 237 11.03 -4.82 -12.68
C GLY A 237 9.97 -4.24 -13.59
N GLU A 238 10.30 -4.11 -14.87
CA GLU A 238 9.41 -3.51 -15.88
C GLU A 238 8.09 -4.27 -16.03
N ALA A 239 8.11 -5.61 -15.96
CA ALA A 239 6.91 -6.44 -16.02
C ALA A 239 5.89 -6.06 -14.93
N ALA A 240 6.33 -5.93 -13.68
CA ALA A 240 5.47 -5.54 -12.57
C ALA A 240 4.96 -4.09 -12.71
N ARG A 241 5.82 -3.14 -13.08
CA ARG A 241 5.43 -1.73 -13.32
C ARG A 241 4.34 -1.63 -14.39
N ARG A 242 4.55 -2.32 -15.50
CA ARG A 242 3.62 -2.43 -16.63
C ARG A 242 2.29 -3.04 -16.21
N TRP A 243 2.33 -4.18 -15.51
CA TRP A 243 1.15 -4.88 -15.09
C TRP A 243 0.31 -4.07 -14.09
N ILE A 244 0.94 -3.45 -13.09
CA ILE A 244 0.25 -2.59 -12.11
C ILE A 244 -0.42 -1.40 -12.81
N TRP A 245 0.31 -0.70 -13.68
CA TRP A 245 -0.19 0.48 -14.38
C TRP A 245 -1.27 0.15 -15.41
N ASN A 246 -1.09 -0.92 -16.17
CA ASN A 246 -2.02 -1.32 -17.23
C ASN A 246 -3.39 -1.74 -16.67
N ASN A 247 -3.42 -2.30 -15.46
CA ASN A 247 -4.66 -2.62 -14.76
C ASN A 247 -5.33 -1.40 -14.09
N ARG A 248 -4.70 -0.22 -14.11
CA ARG A 248 -5.23 1.04 -13.56
C ARG A 248 -5.60 0.94 -12.07
N PHE A 249 -4.76 0.25 -11.30
CA PHE A 249 -4.91 0.18 -9.85
C PHE A 249 -4.77 1.58 -9.22
N ALA A 250 -5.64 1.90 -8.26
CA ALA A 250 -5.60 3.16 -7.53
C ALA A 250 -4.48 3.20 -6.49
N ALA A 251 -4.15 2.05 -5.93
CA ALA A 251 -3.09 1.84 -4.94
C ALA A 251 -2.71 0.35 -4.91
N VAL A 252 -1.55 0.05 -4.32
CA VAL A 252 -1.13 -1.32 -4.00
C VAL A 252 -0.90 -1.45 -2.50
N ALA A 253 -1.14 -2.63 -1.93
CA ALA A 253 -0.86 -2.91 -0.54
C ALA A 253 -0.49 -4.38 -0.32
N GLY A 254 0.09 -4.68 0.84
CA GLY A 254 0.35 -6.05 1.28
C GLY A 254 0.65 -6.15 2.77
N ASP A 255 0.92 -7.37 3.20
CA ASP A 255 1.25 -7.72 4.59
C ASP A 255 2.76 -7.80 4.86
N GLY A 256 3.60 -7.59 3.84
CA GLY A 256 5.07 -7.58 3.96
C GLY A 256 5.62 -6.33 4.63
N LEU A 257 6.90 -6.38 5.05
CA LEU A 257 7.65 -5.20 5.53
C LEU A 257 7.96 -4.22 4.40
N THR A 258 8.05 -4.74 3.18
CA THR A 258 8.09 -3.99 1.93
C THR A 258 7.07 -4.59 0.98
N PHE A 259 6.44 -3.77 0.12
CA PHE A 259 5.54 -4.31 -0.92
C PHE A 259 6.26 -5.21 -1.95
N GLU A 260 7.50 -4.86 -2.27
CA GLU A 260 8.37 -5.60 -3.19
C GLU A 260 9.37 -6.50 -2.46
N GLU A 261 10.00 -7.43 -3.18
CA GLU A 261 11.12 -8.20 -2.63
C GLU A 261 12.30 -7.30 -2.22
N PHE A 262 13.02 -7.71 -1.18
CA PHE A 262 14.26 -7.04 -0.79
C PHE A 262 15.31 -8.05 -0.29
N PRO A 263 16.63 -7.86 -0.50
CA PRO A 263 17.27 -6.87 -1.37
C PRO A 263 16.76 -6.90 -2.83
N PRO A 264 16.97 -5.82 -3.61
CA PRO A 264 16.49 -5.75 -4.98
C PRO A 264 17.10 -6.85 -5.85
N PRO A 265 16.44 -7.25 -6.95
CA PRO A 265 17.01 -8.14 -7.95
C PRO A 265 18.31 -7.56 -8.54
N SER A 266 19.08 -8.40 -9.24
CA SER A 266 20.44 -8.07 -9.70
C SER A 266 20.54 -6.87 -10.64
N ASP A 267 19.44 -6.48 -11.29
CA ASP A 267 19.34 -5.29 -12.13
C ASP A 267 19.15 -3.99 -11.32
N GLY A 268 19.01 -4.09 -9.99
CA GLY A 268 18.76 -2.98 -9.08
C GLY A 268 17.34 -2.42 -9.16
N SER A 269 16.42 -3.12 -9.84
CA SER A 269 15.04 -2.65 -9.98
C SER A 269 14.35 -2.57 -8.62
N MET A 270 13.73 -1.43 -8.35
CA MET A 270 12.84 -1.25 -7.21
C MET A 270 11.51 -0.63 -7.67
N LEU A 271 10.39 -1.12 -7.12
CA LEU A 271 9.04 -0.63 -7.28
C LEU A 271 8.83 0.67 -6.50
N HIS A 272 9.31 0.80 -5.26
CA HIS A 272 9.25 2.05 -4.50
C HIS A 272 9.82 3.23 -5.28
N ASN A 273 10.94 2.99 -5.97
CA ASN A 273 11.64 3.98 -6.78
C ASN A 273 10.86 4.39 -8.05
N TRP A 274 9.74 3.73 -8.36
CA TRP A 274 8.89 4.03 -9.52
C TRP A 274 7.43 4.33 -9.15
N LEU A 275 6.79 3.49 -8.34
CA LEU A 275 5.38 3.60 -7.96
C LEU A 275 5.07 4.97 -7.34
N LEU A 276 5.85 5.39 -6.34
CA LEU A 276 5.64 6.68 -5.68
C LEU A 276 6.09 7.87 -6.54
N PRO A 277 7.37 7.99 -6.95
CA PRO A 277 7.85 9.20 -7.60
C PRO A 277 7.49 9.31 -9.08
N HIS A 278 7.19 8.22 -9.80
CA HIS A 278 6.91 8.27 -11.24
C HIS A 278 5.47 7.92 -11.60
N ALA A 279 4.88 6.89 -10.98
CA ALA A 279 3.52 6.47 -11.27
C ALA A 279 2.47 7.21 -10.43
N GLY A 280 2.85 7.74 -9.25
CA GLY A 280 1.90 8.31 -8.31
C GLY A 280 0.94 7.28 -7.73
N ILE A 281 1.42 6.07 -7.47
CA ILE A 281 0.64 4.95 -6.91
C ILE A 281 1.02 4.79 -5.43
N PRO A 282 0.07 4.99 -4.48
CA PRO A 282 0.30 4.73 -3.05
C PRO A 282 0.67 3.28 -2.77
N ILE A 283 1.49 3.07 -1.74
CA ILE A 283 1.92 1.74 -1.28
C ILE A 283 1.44 1.54 0.15
N GLY A 284 0.79 0.41 0.43
CA GLY A 284 0.42 -0.02 1.77
C GLY A 284 1.24 -1.21 2.23
N GLU A 285 1.75 -1.17 3.46
CA GLU A 285 2.65 -2.21 3.99
C GLU A 285 2.20 -2.65 5.36
N LEU A 286 2.55 -3.89 5.75
CA LEU A 286 2.23 -4.50 7.04
C LEU A 286 0.73 -4.58 7.36
N TRP A 287 -0.15 -4.73 6.37
CA TRP A 287 -1.58 -4.92 6.63
C TRP A 287 -1.85 -6.32 7.20
N ASN A 288 -2.74 -6.43 8.18
CA ASN A 288 -3.20 -7.73 8.69
C ASN A 288 -4.30 -8.29 7.78
N LEU A 289 -3.97 -9.33 7.03
CA LEU A 289 -4.85 -9.93 6.02
C LEU A 289 -5.40 -11.31 6.43
N GLU A 290 -5.11 -11.78 7.65
CA GLU A 290 -5.35 -13.16 8.05
C GLU A 290 -6.84 -13.51 8.11
N GLU A 291 -7.63 -12.75 8.86
CA GLU A 291 -9.07 -13.00 8.99
C GLU A 291 -9.80 -12.78 7.65
N LEU A 292 -9.38 -11.76 6.90
CA LEU A 292 -9.92 -11.47 5.57
C LEU A 292 -9.64 -12.63 4.60
N SER A 293 -8.43 -13.17 4.57
CA SER A 293 -8.08 -14.35 3.75
C SER A 293 -9.01 -15.53 4.04
N VAL A 294 -9.22 -15.84 5.32
CA VAL A 294 -10.12 -16.93 5.75
C VAL A 294 -11.56 -16.68 5.29
N ALA A 295 -12.06 -15.46 5.46
CA ALA A 295 -13.41 -15.10 5.03
C ALA A 295 -13.58 -15.15 3.52
N CYS A 296 -12.64 -14.59 2.75
CA CYS A 296 -12.62 -14.61 1.29
C CYS A 296 -12.66 -16.04 0.75
N ALA A 297 -11.83 -16.93 1.29
CA ALA A 297 -11.80 -18.32 0.88
C ALA A 297 -13.09 -19.08 1.23
N ARG A 298 -13.64 -18.86 2.43
CA ARG A 298 -14.91 -19.48 2.85
C ARG A 298 -16.07 -19.06 1.94
N LEU A 299 -16.10 -17.80 1.52
CA LEU A 299 -17.14 -17.24 0.67
C LEU A 299 -16.86 -17.39 -0.83
N ASN A 300 -15.66 -17.86 -1.20
CA ASN A 300 -15.12 -17.82 -2.56
C ASN A 300 -15.30 -16.43 -3.21
N LYS A 301 -14.97 -15.38 -2.46
CA LYS A 301 -15.11 -13.97 -2.89
C LYS A 301 -13.85 -13.22 -2.51
N TRP A 302 -13.07 -12.82 -3.50
CA TRP A 302 -11.74 -12.19 -3.35
C TRP A 302 -11.75 -10.69 -3.64
N THR A 303 -12.94 -10.11 -3.75
CA THR A 303 -13.16 -8.68 -3.96
C THR A 303 -14.14 -8.15 -2.93
N PHE A 304 -13.91 -6.94 -2.44
CA PHE A 304 -14.67 -6.34 -1.33
C PHE A 304 -14.70 -4.82 -1.46
N ALA A 305 -15.61 -4.17 -0.74
CA ALA A 305 -15.49 -2.74 -0.52
C ALA A 305 -14.33 -2.50 0.44
N LEU A 306 -13.48 -1.51 0.15
CA LEU A 306 -12.41 -1.08 1.03
C LEU A 306 -12.63 0.39 1.36
N ALA A 307 -12.68 0.70 2.66
CA ALA A 307 -12.65 2.06 3.17
C ALA A 307 -11.37 2.27 3.97
N SER A 308 -10.65 3.36 3.71
CA SER A 308 -9.45 3.75 4.44
C SER A 308 -9.47 5.26 4.69
N ALA A 309 -9.19 5.62 5.94
CA ALA A 309 -9.23 7.00 6.42
C ALA A 309 -7.91 7.34 7.12
N PRO A 310 -6.83 7.63 6.36
CA PRO A 310 -5.55 8.01 6.93
C PRO A 310 -5.65 9.29 7.75
N LEU A 311 -4.69 9.49 8.66
CA LEU A 311 -4.56 10.67 9.49
C LEU A 311 -4.51 11.93 8.61
N ASN A 312 -5.42 12.87 8.91
CA ASN A 312 -5.50 14.15 8.20
C ASN A 312 -4.46 15.14 8.74
N ILE A 313 -3.18 14.79 8.61
CA ILE A 313 -2.05 15.61 9.03
C ILE A 313 -1.55 16.38 7.82
N MET A 314 -1.60 17.71 7.92
CA MET A 314 -1.09 18.61 6.90
C MET A 314 0.39 18.30 6.63
N GLY A 315 0.70 17.95 5.39
CA GLY A 315 2.04 17.54 5.00
C GLY A 315 2.48 16.14 5.47
N GLY A 316 1.60 15.28 5.97
CA GLY A 316 2.00 13.92 6.31
C GLY A 316 2.63 13.19 5.11
N VAL A 317 3.79 12.56 5.31
CA VAL A 317 4.49 11.75 4.28
C VAL A 317 3.97 10.32 4.22
N GLY A 318 3.22 9.89 5.24
CA GLY A 318 2.52 8.62 5.33
C GLY A 318 1.55 8.64 6.51
N SER A 319 0.90 7.52 6.77
CA SER A 319 -0.10 7.39 7.84
C SER A 319 -0.38 5.91 8.12
N PRO A 320 -0.81 5.52 9.33
CA PRO A 320 -1.59 4.30 9.50
C PRO A 320 -2.73 4.23 8.48
N PRO A 321 -3.06 3.05 7.95
CA PRO A 321 -4.02 2.95 6.87
C PRO A 321 -5.45 3.18 7.37
N ASN A 322 -5.77 2.82 8.62
CA ASN A 322 -7.13 2.85 9.16
C ASN A 322 -8.10 2.24 8.13
N ALA A 323 -7.77 1.04 7.69
CA ALA A 323 -8.37 0.36 6.55
C ALA A 323 -9.30 -0.76 7.01
N ILE A 324 -10.50 -0.77 6.44
CA ILE A 324 -11.54 -1.76 6.70
C ILE A 324 -11.97 -2.38 5.37
N ALA A 325 -11.84 -3.71 5.26
CA ALA A 325 -12.46 -4.48 4.19
C ALA A 325 -13.88 -4.87 4.59
N ILE A 326 -14.82 -4.81 3.65
CA ILE A 326 -16.23 -5.14 3.86
C ILE A 326 -16.70 -6.06 2.73
N LEU A 327 -17.00 -7.33 3.07
CA LEU A 327 -17.53 -8.36 2.17
C LEU A 327 -19.06 -8.37 2.15
#